data_AF-A0A3D5VJF4-F1
#
_entry.id   AF-A0A3D5VJF4-F1
#
_cell.length_a   1.000
_cell.length_b   1.000
_cell.length_c   1.000
_cell.angle_alpha   90.00
_cell.angle_beta   90.00
_cell.angle_gamma   90.00
#
_symmetry.space_group_name_H-M   'P 1'
#
loop_
_entity.id
_entity.type
_entity.pdbx_description
1 polymer ?
#
loop_
_entity_poly.entity_id
_entity_poly.type
_entity_poly.pdbx_seq_one_letter_code
_entity_poly.pdbx_strand_id
1 'polypeptide(L)'
;MLEPNADVSAVYGLVRRNLKRLRKEHQLTQTAVAQRIGITVQYYQQMESGKKVTQIKTIAKLCKAFNIHPSYFFFDEDLELVSRDGKVIAENLSTEAIAVIKNATHLSAEAKDSVIKFIRFKKFEAAYGQDWLSGF
;
A
#
# COMPACT_ATOMS: atom_id res chain seq x y z
N MET A 1 22.94 -23.32 -5.94
CA MET A 1 22.12 -22.11 -6.13
C MET A 1 20.77 -22.59 -6.62
N LEU A 2 19.72 -22.50 -5.81
CA LEU A 2 18.39 -22.94 -6.21
C LEU A 2 17.73 -21.80 -6.99
N GLU A 3 17.40 -22.04 -8.26
CA GLU A 3 16.55 -21.15 -9.05
C GLU A 3 15.23 -20.95 -8.29
N PRO A 4 14.76 -19.70 -8.06
CA PRO A 4 13.48 -19.47 -7.41
C PRO A 4 12.37 -20.07 -8.28
N ASN A 5 11.57 -21.00 -7.74
CA ASN A 5 10.33 -21.37 -8.41
C ASN A 5 9.37 -20.15 -8.44
N ALA A 6 8.32 -20.22 -9.27
CA ALA A 6 7.37 -19.11 -9.45
C ALA A 6 6.77 -18.58 -8.14
N ASP A 7 6.55 -19.46 -7.15
CA ASP A 7 5.97 -19.15 -5.84
C ASP A 7 6.93 -18.29 -4.99
N VAL A 8 8.22 -18.65 -4.97
CA VAL A 8 9.25 -17.89 -4.25
C VAL A 8 9.48 -16.51 -4.89
N SER A 9 9.38 -16.41 -6.22
CA SER A 9 9.46 -15.13 -6.94
C SER A 9 8.30 -14.19 -6.56
N ALA A 10 7.09 -14.72 -6.44
CA ALA A 10 5.92 -13.96 -6.01
C ALA A 10 6.10 -13.39 -4.59
N VAL A 11 6.62 -14.21 -3.67
CA VAL A 11 6.93 -13.78 -2.29
C VAL A 11 7.96 -12.63 -2.26
N TYR A 12 9.01 -12.70 -3.09
CA TYR A 12 9.97 -11.59 -3.17
C TYR A 12 9.36 -10.32 -3.75
N GLY A 13 8.46 -10.46 -4.73
CA GLY A 13 7.66 -9.35 -5.25
C GLY A 13 6.83 -8.67 -4.16
N LEU A 14 6.18 -9.47 -3.31
CA LEU A 14 5.36 -8.98 -2.19
C LEU A 14 6.19 -8.21 -1.16
N VAL A 15 7.30 -8.79 -0.69
CA VAL A 15 8.21 -8.14 0.25
C VAL A 15 8.70 -6.80 -0.31
N ARG A 16 9.04 -6.74 -1.60
CA ARG A 16 9.46 -5.51 -2.27
C ARG A 16 8.37 -4.43 -2.26
N ARG A 17 7.12 -4.78 -2.59
CA ARG A 17 6.00 -3.84 -2.55
C ARG A 17 5.80 -3.30 -1.14
N ASN A 18 5.80 -4.18 -0.14
CA ASN A 18 5.53 -3.82 1.25
C ASN A 18 6.67 -2.98 1.87
N LEU A 19 7.92 -3.14 1.42
CA LEU A 19 9.03 -2.22 1.76
C LEU A 19 8.74 -0.79 1.32
N LYS A 20 8.37 -0.62 0.04
CA LYS A 20 8.06 0.69 -0.54
C LYS A 20 6.84 1.30 0.14
N ARG A 21 5.82 0.48 0.42
CA ARG A 21 4.61 0.89 1.14
C ARG A 21 4.91 1.40 2.54
N LEU A 22 5.62 0.61 3.35
CA LEU A 22 5.99 0.99 4.73
C LEU A 22 6.68 2.35 4.75
N ARG A 23 7.63 2.55 3.84
CA ARG A 23 8.34 3.82 3.73
C ARG A 23 7.41 4.99 3.40
N LYS A 24 6.48 4.79 2.47
CA LYS A 24 5.55 5.83 2.02
C LYS A 24 4.51 6.18 3.07
N GLU A 25 3.97 5.20 3.79
CA GLU A 25 3.06 5.40 4.92
C GLU A 25 3.70 6.26 6.01
N HIS A 26 4.98 6.01 6.30
CA HIS A 26 5.75 6.82 7.25
C HIS A 26 6.35 8.11 6.66
N GLN A 27 6.05 8.43 5.40
CA GLN A 27 6.57 9.61 4.68
C GLN A 27 8.11 9.74 4.69
N LEU A 28 8.82 8.61 4.66
CA LEU A 28 10.27 8.57 4.73
C LEU A 28 10.93 8.51 3.33
N THR A 29 12.16 9.03 3.25
CA THR A 29 13.04 8.80 2.11
C THR A 29 13.73 7.44 2.23
N GLN A 30 14.24 6.89 1.12
CA GLN A 30 15.02 5.64 1.15
C GLN A 30 16.24 5.77 2.07
N THR A 31 16.88 6.94 2.06
CA THR A 31 18.00 7.29 2.94
C THR A 31 17.58 7.24 4.42
N ALA A 32 16.44 7.83 4.77
CA ALA A 32 15.95 7.84 6.15
C ALA A 32 15.66 6.43 6.67
N VAL A 33 15.05 5.55 5.85
CA VAL A 33 14.82 4.15 6.26
C VAL A 33 16.13 3.39 6.43
N ALA A 34 17.06 3.53 5.47
CA ALA A 34 18.36 2.87 5.52
C ALA A 34 19.15 3.25 6.78
N GLN A 35 19.18 4.55 7.12
CA GLN A 35 19.78 5.05 8.35
C GLN A 35 19.10 4.49 9.59
N ARG A 36 17.76 4.52 9.64
CA ARG A 36 16.97 4.03 10.78
C ARG A 36 17.23 2.56 11.11
N ILE A 37 17.49 1.72 10.11
CA ILE A 37 17.76 0.27 10.32
C ILE A 37 19.25 -0.10 10.26
N GLY A 38 20.13 0.89 10.13
CA GLY A 38 21.58 0.69 10.10
C GLY A 38 22.05 -0.16 8.92
N ILE A 39 21.66 0.23 7.69
CA ILE A 39 22.17 -0.34 6.44
C ILE A 39 22.56 0.77 5.45
N THR A 40 23.26 0.41 4.37
CA THR A 40 23.59 1.38 3.33
C THR A 40 22.37 1.76 2.50
N VAL A 41 22.31 3.02 2.05
CA VAL A 41 21.25 3.52 1.16
C VAL A 41 21.18 2.69 -0.12
N GLN A 42 22.36 2.37 -0.70
CA GLN A 42 22.49 1.53 -1.88
C GLN A 42 21.85 0.15 -1.67
N TYR A 43 22.04 -0.47 -0.50
CA TYR A 43 21.45 -1.78 -0.22
C TYR A 43 19.92 -1.68 -0.14
N TYR A 44 19.38 -0.66 0.55
CA TYR A 44 17.94 -0.43 0.61
C TYR A 44 17.33 -0.16 -0.77
N GLN A 45 18.00 0.63 -1.61
CA GLN A 45 17.60 0.89 -3.00
C GLN A 45 17.55 -0.37 -3.84
N GLN A 46 18.54 -1.25 -3.71
CA GLN A 46 18.56 -2.55 -4.40
C GLN A 46 17.42 -3.46 -3.94
N MET A 47 17.05 -3.40 -2.66
CA MET A 47 15.89 -4.12 -2.12
C MET A 47 14.57 -3.60 -2.71
N GLU A 48 14.31 -2.29 -2.65
CA GLU A 48 13.07 -1.70 -3.19
C GLU A 48 12.94 -1.83 -4.72
N SER A 49 14.06 -1.84 -5.45
CA SER A 49 14.06 -2.06 -6.90
C SER A 49 13.97 -3.53 -7.30
N GLY A 50 14.13 -4.46 -6.36
CA GLY A 50 14.16 -5.91 -6.63
C GLY A 50 15.49 -6.40 -7.22
N LYS A 51 16.51 -5.54 -7.35
CA LYS A 51 17.86 -5.94 -7.78
C LYS A 51 18.54 -6.88 -6.78
N LYS A 52 18.13 -6.84 -5.52
CA LYS A 52 18.66 -7.72 -4.47
C LYS A 52 17.55 -8.22 -3.57
N VAL A 53 17.53 -9.53 -3.32
CA VAL A 53 16.59 -10.16 -2.40
C VAL A 53 16.81 -9.64 -0.98
N THR A 54 15.72 -9.30 -0.32
CA THR A 54 15.71 -8.87 1.08
C THR A 54 15.97 -10.05 1.99
N GLN A 55 17.00 -9.94 2.82
CA GLN A 55 17.35 -10.99 3.77
C GLN A 55 16.44 -10.93 5.01
N ILE A 56 16.12 -12.10 5.59
CA ILE A 56 15.28 -12.20 6.80
C ILE A 56 15.80 -11.34 7.95
N LYS A 57 17.13 -11.26 8.15
CA LYS A 57 17.73 -10.37 9.16
C LYS A 57 17.40 -8.89 8.93
N THR A 58 17.27 -8.47 7.68
CA THR A 58 16.90 -7.10 7.32
C THR A 58 15.42 -6.86 7.57
N ILE A 59 14.56 -7.85 7.28
CA ILE A 59 13.14 -7.83 7.66
C ILE A 59 12.99 -7.68 9.17
N ALA A 60 13.72 -8.46 9.97
CA ALA A 60 13.68 -8.36 11.43
C ALA A 60 14.09 -6.97 11.94
N LYS A 61 15.12 -6.35 11.32
CA LYS A 61 15.51 -4.96 11.63
C LYS A 61 14.39 -3.96 11.33
N LEU A 62 13.69 -4.12 10.20
CA LEU A 62 12.54 -3.29 9.86
C LEU A 62 11.39 -3.49 10.85
N CYS A 63 11.04 -4.73 11.17
CA CYS A 63 10.00 -5.04 12.16
C CYS A 63 10.28 -4.35 13.50
N LYS A 64 11.53 -4.43 13.99
CA LYS A 64 11.94 -3.76 15.23
C LYS A 64 11.90 -2.23 15.11
N ALA A 65 12.40 -1.67 14.01
CA ALA A 65 12.50 -0.23 13.84
C ALA A 65 11.14 0.48 13.68
N PHE A 66 10.16 -0.22 13.09
CA PHE A 66 8.82 0.30 12.82
C PHE A 66 7.75 -0.26 13.76
N ASN A 67 8.13 -1.14 14.69
CA ASN A 67 7.21 -1.82 15.62
C ASN A 67 6.06 -2.54 14.91
N ILE A 68 6.39 -3.33 13.88
CA ILE A 68 5.44 -4.09 13.07
C ILE A 68 5.72 -5.60 13.15
N HIS A 69 4.67 -6.41 13.03
CA HIS A 69 4.79 -7.86 12.95
C HIS A 69 5.32 -8.29 11.57
N PRO A 70 6.15 -9.35 11.45
CA PRO A 70 6.70 -9.81 10.17
C PRO A 70 5.66 -10.09 9.09
N SER A 71 4.45 -10.48 9.48
CA SER A 71 3.32 -10.69 8.56
C SER A 71 3.11 -9.50 7.62
N TYR A 72 3.36 -8.27 8.06
CA TYR A 72 3.26 -7.09 7.21
C TYR A 72 3.98 -7.23 5.85
N PHE A 73 5.13 -7.92 5.78
CA PHE A 73 5.88 -8.10 4.54
C PHE A 73 5.43 -9.28 3.67
N PHE A 74 4.54 -10.13 4.20
CA PHE A 74 4.08 -11.37 3.57
C PHE A 74 2.58 -11.41 3.36
N PHE A 75 1.86 -10.33 3.67
CA PHE A 75 0.45 -10.15 3.36
C PHE A 75 0.29 -9.22 2.17
N ASP A 76 -0.53 -9.64 1.21
CA ASP A 76 -0.97 -8.81 0.10
C ASP A 76 -2.25 -8.11 0.54
N GLU A 77 -2.20 -6.80 0.73
CA GLU A 77 -3.43 -5.99 0.90
C GLU A 77 -3.90 -5.42 -0.44
N ASP A 78 -3.25 -5.77 -1.54
CA ASP A 78 -3.72 -5.39 -2.87
C ASP A 78 -4.84 -6.36 -3.30
N LEU A 79 -5.99 -6.21 -2.65
CA LEU A 79 -7.19 -6.96 -3.02
C LEU A 79 -7.74 -6.39 -4.32
N GLU A 80 -7.93 -7.28 -5.29
CA GLU A 80 -8.59 -6.97 -6.55
C GLU A 80 -10.06 -7.36 -6.45
N LEU A 81 -10.93 -6.43 -6.83
CA LEU A 81 -12.35 -6.70 -6.97
C LEU A 81 -12.60 -7.10 -8.42
N VAL A 82 -12.89 -8.38 -8.63
CA VAL A 82 -13.09 -8.96 -9.96
C VAL A 82 -14.57 -9.26 -10.17
N SER A 83 -15.08 -8.91 -11.35
CA SER A 83 -16.42 -9.27 -11.82
C SER A 83 -16.56 -10.77 -12.04
N ARG A 84 -17.81 -11.25 -12.20
CA ARG A 84 -18.07 -12.68 -12.46
C ARG A 84 -17.47 -13.18 -13.78
N ASP A 85 -17.27 -12.29 -14.74
CA ASP A 85 -16.65 -12.55 -16.04
C ASP A 85 -15.12 -12.39 -16.02
N GLY A 86 -14.51 -12.20 -14.86
CA GLY A 86 -13.05 -12.14 -14.70
C GLY A 86 -12.43 -10.78 -14.98
N LYS A 87 -13.23 -9.75 -15.28
CA LYS A 87 -12.76 -8.38 -15.46
C LYS A 87 -12.47 -7.72 -14.11
N VAL A 88 -11.28 -7.15 -13.96
CA VAL A 88 -10.89 -6.35 -12.79
C VAL A 88 -11.69 -5.04 -12.76
N ILE A 89 -12.38 -4.79 -11.64
CA ILE A 89 -13.22 -3.61 -11.39
C ILE A 89 -12.45 -2.57 -10.57
N ALA A 90 -11.67 -3.02 -9.59
CA ALA A 90 -10.83 -2.17 -8.75
C ALA A 90 -9.61 -2.96 -8.27
N GLU A 91 -8.49 -2.25 -8.07
CA GLU A 91 -7.21 -2.80 -7.63
C GLU A 91 -6.71 -2.03 -6.39
N ASN A 92 -5.77 -2.61 -5.66
CA ASN A 92 -5.12 -1.99 -4.49
C ASN A 92 -6.13 -1.59 -3.39
N LEU A 93 -7.16 -2.41 -3.15
CA LEU A 93 -8.19 -2.13 -2.14
C LEU A 93 -7.68 -2.48 -0.74
N SER A 94 -7.54 -1.47 0.12
CA SER A 94 -7.24 -1.70 1.54
C SER A 94 -8.40 -2.37 2.28
N THR A 95 -8.10 -2.95 3.44
CA THR A 95 -9.10 -3.57 4.32
C THR A 95 -10.20 -2.59 4.73
N GLU A 96 -9.85 -1.32 4.94
CA GLU A 96 -10.79 -0.23 5.25
C GLU A 96 -11.72 0.04 4.06
N ALA A 97 -11.18 0.07 2.83
CA ALA A 97 -11.98 0.26 1.63
C ALA A 97 -13.03 -0.86 1.48
N ILE A 98 -12.64 -2.10 1.79
CA ILE A 98 -13.57 -3.24 1.78
C ILE A 98 -14.62 -3.13 2.86
N ALA A 99 -14.26 -2.68 4.07
CA ALA A 99 -15.22 -2.44 5.14
C ALA A 99 -16.25 -1.38 4.73
N VAL A 100 -15.82 -0.29 4.08
CA VAL A 100 -16.74 0.72 3.53
C VAL A 100 -17.67 0.10 2.49
N ILE A 101 -17.12 -0.64 1.52
CA ILE A 101 -17.92 -1.31 0.47
C ILE A 101 -18.96 -2.25 1.08
N LYS A 102 -18.56 -3.10 2.03
CA LYS A 102 -19.44 -4.04 2.73
C LYS A 102 -20.62 -3.32 3.39
N ASN A 103 -20.36 -2.27 4.15
CA ASN A 103 -21.41 -1.49 4.82
C ASN A 103 -22.30 -0.75 3.80
N ALA A 104 -21.71 -0.25 2.71
CA ALA A 104 -22.46 0.42 1.65
C ALA A 104 -23.42 -0.52 0.91
N THR A 105 -23.20 -1.84 0.89
CA THR A 105 -24.09 -2.78 0.21
C THR A 105 -25.54 -2.70 0.71
N HIS A 106 -25.72 -2.47 2.01
CA HIS A 106 -27.02 -2.41 2.69
C HIS A 106 -27.73 -1.05 2.59
N LEU A 107 -27.06 -0.04 2.04
CA LEU A 107 -27.66 1.30 1.88
C LEU A 107 -28.69 1.33 0.75
N SER A 108 -29.69 2.21 0.88
CA SER A 108 -30.63 2.52 -0.21
C SER A 108 -29.91 3.17 -1.40
N ALA A 109 -30.56 3.22 -2.56
CA ALA A 109 -30.00 3.85 -3.75
C ALA A 109 -29.70 5.35 -3.52
N GLU A 110 -30.60 6.04 -2.83
CA GLU A 110 -30.48 7.47 -2.49
C GLU A 110 -29.32 7.72 -1.53
N ALA A 111 -29.15 6.85 -0.53
CA ALA A 111 -28.04 6.93 0.41
C ALA A 111 -26.70 6.67 -0.29
N LYS A 112 -26.64 5.67 -1.20
CA LYS A 112 -25.46 5.41 -2.04
C LYS A 112 -25.09 6.61 -2.89
N ASP A 113 -26.07 7.23 -3.55
CA ASP A 113 -25.85 8.43 -4.36
C ASP A 113 -25.31 9.61 -3.52
N SER A 114 -25.87 9.81 -2.33
CA SER A 114 -25.40 10.85 -1.40
C SER A 114 -23.94 10.65 -0.99
N VAL A 115 -23.56 9.41 -0.66
CA VAL A 115 -22.16 9.05 -0.34
C VAL A 115 -21.25 9.30 -1.54
N ILE A 116 -21.65 8.90 -2.74
CA ILE A 116 -20.87 9.12 -3.97
C ILE A 116 -20.66 10.61 -4.23
N LYS A 117 -21.71 11.42 -4.10
CA LYS A 117 -21.63 12.89 -4.22
C LYS A 117 -20.67 13.49 -3.19
N PHE A 118 -20.73 13.03 -1.94
CA PHE A 118 -19.82 13.50 -0.89
C PHE A 118 -18.35 13.12 -1.17
N ILE A 119 -18.08 11.90 -1.64
CA ILE A 119 -16.73 11.48 -2.06
C ILE A 119 -16.22 12.38 -3.20
N ARG A 120 -17.06 12.68 -4.20
CA ARG A 120 -16.71 13.60 -5.30
C ARG A 120 -16.40 15.00 -4.78
N PHE A 121 -17.21 15.50 -3.85
CA PHE A 121 -16.97 16.78 -3.18
C PHE A 121 -15.61 16.79 -2.46
N LYS A 122 -15.28 15.76 -1.67
CA LYS A 122 -13.99 15.68 -0.97
C LYS A 122 -12.80 15.61 -1.92
N LYS A 123 -12.95 14.96 -3.08
CA LYS A 123 -11.92 14.98 -4.13
C LYS A 123 -11.75 16.38 -4.73
N PHE A 124 -12.85 17.10 -4.96
CA PHE A 124 -12.80 18.47 -5.44
C PHE A 124 -12.15 19.41 -4.42
N GLU A 125 -12.55 19.34 -3.15
CA GLU A 125 -11.97 20.10 -2.04
C GLU A 125 -10.46 19.87 -1.93
N ALA A 126 -9.99 18.62 -2.02
CA ALA A 126 -8.56 18.33 -1.98
C ALA A 126 -7.78 18.89 -3.19
N ALA A 127 -8.42 19.00 -4.35
CA ALA A 127 -7.78 19.49 -5.58
C ALA A 127 -7.79 21.03 -5.69
N TYR A 128 -8.79 21.71 -5.12
CA TYR A 128 -9.03 23.15 -5.34
C TYR A 128 -9.19 23.97 -4.04
N GLY A 129 -9.14 23.33 -2.86
CA GLY A 129 -9.51 23.94 -1.58
C GLY A 129 -8.55 25.03 -1.05
N GLN A 130 -7.36 25.19 -1.62
CA GLN A 130 -6.46 26.30 -1.27
C GLN A 130 -6.74 27.59 -2.07
N ASP A 131 -7.28 27.46 -3.29
CA ASP A 131 -7.55 28.60 -4.18
C ASP A 131 -8.99 29.16 -4.03
N TRP A 132 -9.91 28.41 -3.44
CA TRP A 132 -11.32 28.82 -3.33
C TRP A 132 -11.62 29.69 -2.10
N LEU A 133 -10.78 29.66 -1.06
CA LEU A 133 -10.93 30.46 0.17
C LEU A 133 -10.24 31.84 0.10
N SER A 134 -9.49 32.13 -0.97
CA SER A 134 -8.84 33.43 -1.19
C SER A 134 -9.73 34.43 -1.95
N GLY A 135 -10.91 34.00 -2.39
CA GLY A 135 -11.86 34.80 -3.18
C GLY A 135 -13.18 35.15 -2.46
N PHE A 136 -13.29 34.87 -1.15
CA PHE A 136 -14.42 35.26 -0.30
C PHE A 136 -13.93 36.00 0.95
#